data_AF-A0A7Y2BST3-F1
#
_entry.id   AF-A0A7Y2BST3-F1
#
_cell.length_a   1.000
_cell.length_b   1.000
_cell.length_c   1.000
_cell.angle_alpha   90.00
_cell.angle_beta   90.00
_cell.angle_gamma   90.00
#
_symmetry.space_group_name_H-M   'P 1'
#
loop_
_entity.id
_entity.type
_entity.pdbx_description
1 polymer ?
#
loop_
_entity_poly.entity_id
_entity_poly.type
_entity_poly.pdbx_seq_one_letter_code
_entity_poly.pdbx_strand_id
1 'polypeptide(L)'
;EGSREKFDESLNVLMVLLSREEVSWNGKFYNFEPLTIMPRPLSEPMPQIVMSALIPEAIYHSTLRGFHIQTTPLQGDMNKMLEQVDAFKRGKTELGAAGEHLTVSLSRVAFVVRNERERRAKLELAYDYYSRFDNVSTGPGLVSHGAVEPLPRNQTIEQLDENLLICTPEQMVDKLGPYADAGIDEIIFNMNIGTTQSETLDAMQCISEEVMPHFDDRRRSKVA
;
A
#
# COMPACT_ATOMS: atom_id res chain seq x y z
N GLU A 1 -9.38 -1.06 -23.32
CA GLU A 1 -8.28 -0.17 -23.74
C GLU A 1 -8.41 1.31 -23.33
N GLY A 2 -9.58 1.85 -22.95
CA GLY A 2 -9.69 3.28 -22.56
C GLY A 2 -9.37 3.66 -21.10
N SER A 3 -9.14 2.69 -20.20
CA SER A 3 -9.00 2.98 -18.76
C SER A 3 -7.72 3.76 -18.42
N ARG A 4 -6.58 3.40 -19.03
CA ARG A 4 -5.29 4.03 -18.76
C ARG A 4 -5.22 5.47 -19.25
N GLU A 5 -5.61 5.72 -20.51
CA GLU A 5 -5.65 7.08 -21.05
C GLU A 5 -6.55 8.00 -20.23
N LYS A 6 -7.72 7.50 -19.82
CA LYS A 6 -8.63 8.25 -18.97
C LYS A 6 -8.02 8.53 -17.61
N PHE A 7 -7.37 7.55 -16.99
CA PHE A 7 -6.67 7.74 -15.72
C PHE A 7 -5.58 8.81 -15.83
N ASP A 8 -4.73 8.74 -16.85
CA ASP A 8 -3.63 9.68 -17.05
C ASP A 8 -4.15 11.11 -17.27
N GLU A 9 -5.19 11.29 -18.11
CA GLU A 9 -5.81 12.62 -18.28
C GLU A 9 -6.45 13.10 -16.98
N SER A 10 -7.22 12.26 -16.29
CA SER A 10 -7.89 12.61 -15.03
C SER A 10 -6.90 13.05 -13.96
N LEU A 11 -5.78 12.33 -13.84
CA LEU A 11 -4.73 12.63 -12.87
C LEU A 11 -4.05 13.96 -13.21
N ASN A 12 -3.73 14.20 -14.49
CA ASN A 12 -3.13 15.47 -14.90
C ASN A 12 -4.07 16.64 -14.64
N VAL A 13 -5.37 16.51 -14.97
CA VAL A 13 -6.42 17.49 -14.65
C VAL A 13 -6.45 17.77 -13.15
N LEU A 14 -6.50 16.72 -12.33
CA LEU A 14 -6.55 16.85 -10.87
C LEU A 14 -5.32 17.61 -10.32
N MET A 15 -4.12 17.25 -10.79
CA MET A 15 -2.88 17.90 -10.35
C MET A 15 -2.86 19.39 -10.70
N VAL A 16 -3.27 19.78 -11.91
CA VAL A 16 -3.29 21.20 -12.29
C VAL A 16 -4.36 21.97 -11.52
N LEU A 17 -5.55 21.39 -11.30
CA LEU A 17 -6.61 22.01 -10.52
C LEU A 17 -6.18 22.23 -9.06
N LEU A 18 -5.51 21.24 -8.45
CA LEU A 18 -5.01 21.34 -7.08
C LEU A 18 -3.85 22.33 -6.92
N SER A 19 -3.05 22.55 -7.96
CA SER A 19 -1.83 23.37 -7.87
C SER A 19 -1.94 24.78 -8.44
N ARG A 20 -2.98 25.07 -9.23
CA ARG A 20 -3.12 26.36 -9.92
C ARG A 20 -4.53 26.91 -9.84
N GLU A 21 -4.66 28.20 -10.11
CA GLU A 21 -5.92 28.92 -10.27
C GLU A 21 -6.19 29.16 -11.76
N GLU A 22 -7.45 29.44 -12.09
CA GLU A 22 -7.93 29.76 -13.45
C GLU A 22 -7.49 28.73 -14.50
N VAL A 23 -7.60 27.46 -14.14
CA VAL A 23 -7.24 26.34 -15.01
C VAL A 23 -8.37 26.10 -16.00
N SER A 24 -8.05 26.07 -17.28
CA SER A 24 -8.90 25.48 -18.32
C SER A 24 -8.35 24.13 -18.74
N TRP A 25 -9.20 23.27 -19.29
CA TRP A 25 -8.76 22.00 -19.86
C TRP A 25 -9.48 21.72 -21.18
N ASN A 26 -8.76 21.18 -22.16
CA ASN A 26 -9.33 20.75 -23.44
C ASN A 26 -8.66 19.43 -23.83
N GLY A 27 -9.19 18.33 -23.29
CA GLY A 27 -8.70 16.99 -23.50
C GLY A 27 -9.77 16.06 -24.06
N LYS A 28 -9.45 14.76 -24.10
CA LYS A 28 -10.34 13.74 -24.67
C LYS A 28 -11.48 13.40 -23.72
N PHE A 29 -11.25 13.48 -22.42
CA PHE A 29 -12.22 13.09 -21.38
C PHE A 29 -12.76 14.27 -20.58
N TYR A 30 -12.02 15.39 -20.51
CA TYR A 30 -12.44 16.61 -19.83
C TYR A 30 -12.35 17.81 -20.76
N ASN A 31 -13.32 18.71 -20.67
CA ASN A 31 -13.29 19.99 -21.38
C ASN A 31 -14.05 21.03 -20.56
N PHE A 32 -13.37 22.09 -20.12
CA PHE A 32 -13.98 23.17 -19.35
C PHE A 32 -13.21 24.49 -19.53
N GLU A 33 -13.99 25.57 -19.52
CA GLU A 33 -13.51 26.95 -19.45
C GLU A 33 -12.79 27.22 -18.11
N PRO A 34 -11.94 28.27 -18.03
CA PRO A 34 -11.15 28.57 -16.83
C PRO A 34 -11.97 28.54 -15.54
N LEU A 35 -11.50 27.77 -14.56
CA LEU A 35 -12.06 27.69 -13.22
C LEU A 35 -10.99 27.51 -12.15
N THR A 36 -11.36 27.87 -10.93
CA THR A 36 -10.54 27.68 -9.73
C THR A 36 -11.31 26.79 -8.74
N ILE A 37 -10.73 25.64 -8.36
CA ILE A 37 -11.35 24.79 -7.33
C ILE A 37 -11.20 25.45 -5.97
N MET A 38 -12.28 25.46 -5.18
CA MET A 38 -12.36 26.07 -3.86
C MET A 38 -12.99 25.11 -2.84
N PRO A 39 -12.55 25.12 -1.57
CA PRO A 39 -11.42 25.89 -1.04
C PRO A 39 -10.06 25.39 -1.57
N ARG A 40 -9.04 26.28 -1.59
CA ARG A 40 -7.68 25.90 -1.97
C ARG A 40 -7.06 24.95 -0.94
N PRO A 41 -6.28 23.94 -1.37
CA PRO A 41 -5.50 23.13 -0.44
C PRO A 41 -4.52 24.00 0.37
N LEU A 42 -4.28 23.61 1.62
CA LEU A 42 -3.27 24.27 2.46
C LEU A 42 -1.84 23.82 2.13
N SER A 43 -1.68 22.65 1.52
CA SER A 43 -0.39 22.08 1.15
C SER A 43 0.08 22.63 -0.20
N GLU A 44 1.27 23.23 -0.22
CA GLU A 44 1.89 23.79 -1.42
C GLU A 44 2.91 22.80 -2.05
N PRO A 45 3.01 22.74 -3.39
CA PRO A 45 2.11 23.37 -4.36
C PRO A 45 0.75 22.66 -4.47
N MET A 46 0.65 21.44 -3.92
CA MET A 46 -0.58 20.68 -3.82
C MET A 46 -0.41 19.58 -2.76
N PRO A 47 -1.49 18.94 -2.28
CA PRO A 47 -1.37 17.75 -1.46
C PRO A 47 -0.54 16.66 -2.15
N GLN A 48 0.28 15.96 -1.37
CA GLN A 48 1.08 14.85 -1.89
C GLN A 48 0.17 13.74 -2.42
N ILE A 49 0.50 13.24 -3.61
CA ILE A 49 -0.18 12.10 -4.21
C ILE A 49 0.70 10.86 -4.04
N VAL A 50 0.10 9.80 -3.53
CA VAL A 50 0.70 8.47 -3.46
C VAL A 50 0.10 7.60 -4.56
N MET A 51 0.96 7.06 -5.42
CA MET A 51 0.56 6.17 -6.50
C MET A 51 0.57 4.72 -6.02
N SER A 52 -0.58 4.06 -6.09
CA SER A 52 -0.68 2.61 -5.86
C SER A 52 -0.32 1.86 -7.13
N ALA A 53 0.77 1.10 -7.11
CA ALA A 53 1.24 0.34 -8.27
C ALA A 53 1.85 -0.99 -7.85
N LEU A 54 1.60 -2.03 -8.65
CA LEU A 54 2.07 -3.41 -8.41
C LEU A 54 3.14 -3.86 -9.42
N ILE A 55 3.11 -3.27 -10.62
CA ILE A 55 3.98 -3.65 -11.73
C ILE A 55 5.24 -2.79 -11.65
N PRO A 56 6.46 -3.37 -11.64
CA PRO A 56 7.72 -2.63 -11.53
C PRO A 56 7.83 -1.46 -12.52
N GLU A 57 7.48 -1.65 -13.79
CA GLU A 57 7.51 -0.57 -14.78
C GLU A 57 6.51 0.56 -14.49
N ALA A 58 5.34 0.24 -13.94
CA ALA A 58 4.39 1.26 -13.49
C ALA A 58 4.93 2.03 -12.27
N ILE A 59 5.59 1.35 -11.33
CA ILE A 59 6.26 1.95 -10.17
C ILE A 59 7.35 2.92 -10.65
N TYR A 60 8.22 2.45 -11.54
CA TYR A 60 9.31 3.25 -12.11
C TYR A 60 8.79 4.54 -12.75
N HIS A 61 7.85 4.44 -13.69
CA HIS A 61 7.30 5.62 -14.37
C HIS A 61 6.49 6.53 -13.45
N SER A 62 5.83 5.99 -12.43
CA SER A 62 5.14 6.81 -11.42
C SER A 62 6.13 7.56 -10.53
N THR A 63 7.27 6.93 -10.22
CA THR A 63 8.35 7.56 -9.48
C THR A 63 8.95 8.71 -10.29
N LEU A 64 9.22 8.51 -11.60
CA LEU A 64 9.70 9.58 -12.50
C LEU A 64 8.74 10.78 -12.60
N ARG A 65 7.46 10.58 -12.32
CA ARG A 65 6.46 11.66 -12.25
C ARG A 65 6.46 12.40 -10.91
N GLY A 66 7.32 12.04 -9.98
CA GLY A 66 7.44 12.68 -8.67
C GLY A 66 6.44 12.18 -7.63
N PHE A 67 5.89 10.96 -7.79
CA PHE A 67 4.94 10.40 -6.82
C PHE A 67 5.63 9.53 -5.78
N HIS A 68 5.12 9.60 -4.55
CA HIS A 68 5.33 8.54 -3.57
C HIS A 68 4.67 7.26 -4.06
N ILE A 69 5.20 6.10 -3.66
CA ILE A 69 4.68 4.80 -4.11
C ILE A 69 4.08 4.06 -2.94
N GLN A 70 2.89 3.48 -3.14
CA GLN A 70 2.35 2.44 -2.29
C GLN A 70 2.28 1.13 -3.08
N THR A 71 2.82 0.05 -2.52
CA THR A 71 2.79 -1.26 -3.16
C THR A 71 2.36 -2.37 -2.20
N THR A 72 2.02 -3.51 -2.79
CA THR A 72 1.86 -4.80 -2.12
C THR A 72 2.22 -5.88 -3.15
N PRO A 73 2.95 -6.95 -2.81
CA PRO A 73 3.22 -8.03 -3.74
C PRO A 73 2.02 -8.96 -3.91
N LEU A 74 0.91 -8.73 -3.19
CA LEU A 74 -0.25 -9.62 -3.14
C LEU A 74 0.20 -11.04 -2.74
N GLN A 75 0.04 -12.01 -3.64
CA GLN A 75 0.49 -13.40 -3.49
C GLN A 75 1.96 -13.62 -3.88
N GLY A 76 2.68 -12.55 -4.26
CA GLY A 76 4.08 -12.61 -4.61
C GLY A 76 4.99 -12.75 -3.40
N ASP A 77 6.14 -13.38 -3.62
CA ASP A 77 7.16 -13.63 -2.63
C ASP A 77 8.02 -12.37 -2.35
N MET A 78 9.04 -12.56 -1.51
CA MET A 78 10.02 -11.52 -1.21
C MET A 78 10.73 -10.99 -2.46
N ASN A 79 11.02 -11.85 -3.45
CA ASN A 79 11.71 -11.42 -4.67
C ASN A 79 10.88 -10.42 -5.46
N LYS A 80 9.58 -10.68 -5.62
CA LYS A 80 8.67 -9.73 -6.27
C LYS A 80 8.62 -8.38 -5.56
N MET A 81 8.65 -8.38 -4.23
CA MET A 81 8.75 -7.15 -3.45
C MET A 81 10.06 -6.41 -3.74
N LEU A 82 11.19 -7.12 -3.78
CA LEU A 82 12.49 -6.54 -4.09
C LEU A 82 12.53 -5.93 -5.50
N GLU A 83 11.92 -6.56 -6.50
CA GLU A 83 11.79 -5.99 -7.86
C GLU A 83 10.99 -4.68 -7.86
N GLN A 84 9.91 -4.59 -7.08
CA GLN A 84 9.11 -3.38 -6.93
C GLN A 84 9.92 -2.25 -6.28
N VAL A 85 10.69 -2.57 -5.23
CA VAL A 85 11.56 -1.61 -4.54
C VAL A 85 12.73 -1.18 -5.41
N ASP A 86 13.32 -2.08 -6.19
CA ASP A 86 14.36 -1.75 -7.16
C ASP A 86 13.84 -0.76 -8.21
N ALA A 87 12.66 -1.01 -8.78
CA ALA A 87 12.05 -0.09 -9.75
C ALA A 87 11.84 1.32 -9.18
N PHE A 88 11.41 1.42 -7.92
CA PHE A 88 11.32 2.70 -7.22
C PHE A 88 12.69 3.37 -7.05
N LYS A 89 13.70 2.62 -6.59
CA LYS A 89 15.07 3.13 -6.43
C LYS A 89 15.68 3.61 -7.75
N ARG A 90 15.45 2.88 -8.85
CA ARG A 90 15.87 3.28 -10.20
C ARG A 90 15.26 4.63 -10.58
N GLY A 91 13.94 4.78 -10.39
CA GLY A 91 13.24 6.04 -10.67
C GLY A 91 13.74 7.21 -9.82
N LYS A 92 13.96 6.99 -8.51
CA LYS A 92 14.57 8.00 -7.63
C LYS A 92 15.97 8.41 -8.08
N THR A 93 16.78 7.43 -8.45
CA THR A 93 18.17 7.69 -8.90
C THR A 93 18.19 8.54 -10.16
N GLU A 94 17.30 8.26 -11.13
CA GLU A 94 17.19 9.05 -12.36
C GLU A 94 16.70 10.48 -12.12
N LEU A 95 15.77 10.68 -11.16
CA LEU A 95 15.34 12.02 -10.75
C LEU A 95 16.42 12.82 -10.00
N GLY A 96 17.44 12.16 -9.46
CA GLY A 96 18.46 12.79 -8.63
C GLY A 96 17.85 13.53 -7.44
N ALA A 97 18.28 14.78 -7.23
CA ALA A 97 17.84 15.62 -6.11
C ALA A 97 16.31 15.81 -6.05
N ALA A 98 15.62 15.82 -7.20
CA ALA A 98 14.16 15.95 -7.24
C ALA A 98 13.43 14.72 -6.67
N GLY A 99 14.08 13.54 -6.65
CA GLY A 99 13.50 12.30 -6.17
C GLY A 99 13.81 11.98 -4.71
N GLU A 100 14.72 12.68 -4.04
CA GLU A 100 15.23 12.33 -2.71
C GLU A 100 14.13 12.16 -1.66
N HIS A 101 13.15 13.08 -1.68
CA HIS A 101 12.02 13.11 -0.74
C HIS A 101 10.95 12.05 -0.99
N LEU A 102 10.98 11.36 -2.14
CA LEU A 102 9.97 10.35 -2.48
C LEU A 102 10.14 9.13 -1.57
N THR A 103 9.03 8.54 -1.16
CA THR A 103 9.00 7.37 -0.27
C THR A 103 8.27 6.20 -0.91
N VAL A 104 8.60 4.99 -0.47
CA VAL A 104 7.87 3.76 -0.82
C VAL A 104 7.27 3.12 0.43
N SER A 105 5.96 2.90 0.37
CA SER A 105 5.15 2.27 1.41
C SER A 105 4.73 0.86 0.98
N LEU A 106 4.76 -0.08 1.91
CA LEU A 106 4.36 -1.47 1.67
C LEU A 106 3.17 -1.85 2.55
N SER A 107 2.09 -2.29 1.92
CA SER A 107 0.95 -2.84 2.66
C SER A 107 1.06 -4.35 2.87
N ARG A 108 0.83 -4.80 4.11
CA ARG A 108 0.79 -6.22 4.50
C ARG A 108 -0.36 -6.50 5.43
N VAL A 109 -0.99 -7.66 5.26
CA VAL A 109 -1.87 -8.18 6.30
C VAL A 109 -1.02 -8.58 7.50
N ALA A 110 -1.38 -8.06 8.67
CA ALA A 110 -0.61 -8.21 9.90
C ALA A 110 -1.52 -8.34 11.12
N PHE A 111 -1.09 -9.13 12.10
CA PHE A 111 -1.73 -9.24 13.40
C PHE A 111 -0.76 -9.80 14.42
N VAL A 112 -0.61 -9.18 15.59
CA VAL A 112 0.21 -9.75 16.67
C VAL A 112 -0.57 -10.83 17.41
N VAL A 113 0.10 -11.93 17.75
CA VAL A 113 -0.48 -13.08 18.44
C VAL A 113 0.41 -13.53 19.58
N ARG A 114 -0.16 -14.13 20.63
CA ARG A 114 0.60 -14.52 21.82
C ARG A 114 1.15 -15.94 21.75
N ASN A 115 0.56 -16.79 20.92
CA ASN A 115 0.88 -18.21 20.84
C ASN A 115 0.36 -18.81 19.53
N GLU A 116 0.79 -20.04 19.24
CA GLU A 116 0.43 -20.77 18.02
C GLU A 116 -1.08 -21.03 17.86
N ARG A 117 -1.83 -21.14 18.96
CA ARG A 117 -3.28 -21.33 18.90
C ARG A 117 -3.97 -20.07 18.37
N GLU A 118 -3.63 -18.90 18.92
CA GLU A 118 -4.11 -17.62 18.40
C GLU A 118 -3.66 -17.42 16.95
N ARG A 119 -2.39 -17.72 16.65
CA ARG A 119 -1.84 -17.65 15.30
C ARG A 119 -2.68 -18.43 14.29
N ARG A 120 -2.96 -19.70 14.58
CA ARG A 120 -3.80 -20.55 13.72
C ARG A 120 -5.19 -19.95 13.51
N ALA A 121 -5.84 -19.46 14.57
CA ALA A 121 -7.15 -18.82 14.47
C ALA A 121 -7.13 -17.56 13.59
N LYS A 122 -6.10 -16.70 13.73
CA LYS A 122 -5.95 -15.51 12.88
C LYS A 122 -5.63 -15.86 11.43
N LEU A 123 -4.87 -16.94 11.19
CA LEU A 123 -4.59 -17.43 9.84
C LEU A 123 -5.85 -17.97 9.15
N GLU A 124 -6.74 -18.66 9.87
CA GLU A 124 -8.03 -19.09 9.34
C GLU A 124 -8.92 -17.90 8.94
N LEU A 125 -8.97 -16.87 9.78
CA LEU A 125 -9.67 -15.61 9.49
C LEU A 125 -9.08 -14.89 8.27
N ALA A 126 -7.75 -14.78 8.20
CA ALA A 126 -7.07 -14.20 7.04
C ALA A 126 -7.34 -15.02 5.77
N TYR A 127 -7.37 -16.35 5.87
CA TYR A 127 -7.69 -17.22 4.74
C TYR A 127 -9.12 -16.98 4.22
N ASP A 128 -10.10 -16.89 5.13
CA ASP A 128 -11.49 -16.54 4.80
C ASP A 128 -11.58 -15.16 4.15
N TYR A 129 -10.91 -14.15 4.71
CA TYR A 129 -10.81 -12.81 4.11
C TYR A 129 -10.29 -12.86 2.67
N TYR A 130 -9.16 -13.54 2.44
CA TYR A 130 -8.58 -13.61 1.11
C TYR A 130 -9.41 -14.44 0.14
N SER A 131 -10.16 -15.46 0.60
CA SER A 131 -11.08 -16.22 -0.26
C SER A 131 -12.18 -15.34 -0.85
N ARG A 132 -12.60 -14.30 -0.12
CA ARG A 132 -13.58 -13.29 -0.57
C ARG A 132 -12.90 -12.24 -1.43
N PHE A 133 -11.71 -11.80 -1.03
CA PHE A 133 -10.90 -10.90 -1.85
C PHE A 133 -10.65 -11.46 -3.25
N ASP A 134 -10.29 -12.75 -3.35
CA ASP A 134 -10.07 -13.44 -4.63
C ASP A 134 -11.35 -13.46 -5.49
N ASN A 135 -12.54 -13.57 -4.87
CA ASN A 135 -13.82 -13.46 -5.57
C ASN A 135 -14.04 -12.09 -6.21
N VAL A 136 -13.76 -11.01 -5.49
CA VAL A 136 -13.89 -9.65 -6.04
C VAL A 136 -12.79 -9.35 -7.05
N SER A 137 -11.57 -9.81 -6.80
CA SER A 137 -10.39 -9.45 -7.59
C SER A 137 -10.28 -10.23 -8.89
N THR A 138 -10.70 -11.49 -8.91
CA THR A 138 -10.51 -12.40 -10.05
C THR A 138 -11.74 -13.23 -10.38
N GLY A 139 -12.66 -13.36 -9.43
CA GLY A 139 -13.88 -14.12 -9.57
C GLY A 139 -15.07 -13.30 -10.08
N PRO A 140 -16.28 -13.87 -9.98
CA PRO A 140 -17.52 -13.21 -10.42
C PRO A 140 -17.99 -12.08 -9.49
N GLY A 141 -17.37 -11.86 -8.33
CA GLY A 141 -17.77 -10.83 -7.37
C GLY A 141 -19.13 -11.08 -6.74
N LEU A 142 -19.48 -12.34 -6.50
CA LEU A 142 -20.79 -12.72 -5.96
C LEU A 142 -20.98 -12.24 -4.52
N VAL A 143 -22.16 -11.70 -4.25
CA VAL A 143 -22.57 -11.19 -2.94
C VAL A 143 -23.86 -11.86 -2.51
N SER A 144 -23.88 -12.40 -1.30
CA SER A 144 -25.04 -13.01 -0.68
C SER A 144 -25.20 -12.50 0.75
N HIS A 145 -26.43 -12.12 1.12
CA HIS A 145 -26.76 -11.52 2.42
C HIS A 145 -25.86 -10.32 2.81
N GLY A 146 -25.40 -9.54 1.83
CA GLY A 146 -24.53 -8.38 2.05
C GLY A 146 -23.05 -8.71 2.28
N ALA A 147 -22.67 -9.98 2.16
CA ALA A 147 -21.28 -10.41 2.24
C ALA A 147 -20.80 -11.00 0.90
N VAL A 148 -19.55 -10.74 0.54
CA VAL A 148 -18.91 -11.41 -0.59
C VAL A 148 -18.77 -12.89 -0.28
N GLU A 149 -19.14 -13.76 -1.22
CA GLU A 149 -19.01 -15.20 -1.05
C GLU A 149 -17.53 -15.65 -1.11
N PRO A 150 -17.08 -16.61 -0.29
CA PRO A 150 -15.76 -17.21 -0.44
C PRO A 150 -15.65 -17.97 -1.77
N LEU A 151 -14.47 -17.91 -2.40
CA LEU A 151 -14.07 -18.89 -3.42
C LEU A 151 -13.03 -19.87 -2.88
N PRO A 152 -13.01 -21.12 -3.37
CA PRO A 152 -11.90 -22.03 -3.12
C PRO A 152 -10.58 -21.40 -3.58
N ARG A 153 -9.54 -21.51 -2.75
CA ARG A 153 -8.21 -20.97 -3.07
C ARG A 153 -7.25 -22.10 -3.40
N ASN A 154 -6.37 -21.86 -4.36
CA ASN A 154 -5.29 -22.80 -4.70
C ASN A 154 -4.18 -22.81 -3.65
N GLN A 155 -4.01 -21.69 -2.95
CA GLN A 155 -3.03 -21.52 -1.88
C GLN A 155 -3.54 -22.19 -0.59
N THR A 156 -2.66 -22.87 0.15
CA THR A 156 -2.97 -23.39 1.49
C THR A 156 -2.83 -22.32 2.57
N ILE A 157 -3.30 -22.58 3.79
CA ILE A 157 -3.09 -21.68 4.92
C ILE A 157 -1.59 -21.52 5.23
N GLU A 158 -0.82 -22.60 5.14
CA GLU A 158 0.63 -22.60 5.39
C GLU A 158 1.38 -21.75 4.35
N GLN A 159 1.00 -21.84 3.07
CA GLN A 159 1.58 -20.99 2.02
C GLN A 159 1.16 -19.53 2.15
N LEU A 160 -0.04 -19.26 2.68
CA LEU A 160 -0.50 -17.91 2.98
C LEU A 160 0.34 -17.31 4.10
N ASP A 161 0.54 -18.08 5.17
CA ASP A 161 1.30 -17.69 6.37
C ASP A 161 2.72 -17.18 6.07
N GLU A 162 3.40 -17.77 5.08
CA GLU A 162 4.73 -17.32 4.63
C GLU A 162 4.76 -15.84 4.22
N ASN A 163 3.65 -15.31 3.71
CA ASN A 163 3.54 -13.95 3.20
C ASN A 163 2.87 -12.97 4.19
N LEU A 164 2.34 -13.47 5.30
CA LEU A 164 1.65 -12.67 6.31
C LEU A 164 2.54 -12.31 7.49
N LEU A 165 2.20 -11.19 8.13
CA LEU A 165 2.80 -10.75 9.39
C LEU A 165 1.87 -11.11 10.57
N ILE A 166 1.49 -12.39 10.64
CA ILE A 166 0.71 -12.93 11.76
C ILE A 166 1.66 -13.75 12.66
N CYS A 167 2.14 -13.11 13.71
CA CYS A 167 3.25 -13.62 14.52
C CYS A 167 3.34 -12.92 15.89
N THR A 168 4.22 -13.40 16.76
CA THR A 168 4.55 -12.70 18.02
C THR A 168 5.20 -11.34 17.75
N PRO A 169 5.19 -10.39 18.71
CA PRO A 169 5.85 -9.09 18.55
C PRO A 169 7.33 -9.23 18.21
N GLU A 170 8.05 -10.14 18.88
CA GLU A 170 9.48 -10.38 18.62
C GLU A 170 9.72 -10.88 17.20
N GLN A 171 8.92 -11.86 16.75
CA GLN A 171 8.98 -12.35 15.37
C GLN A 171 8.60 -11.28 14.35
N MET A 172 7.72 -10.35 14.71
CA MET A 172 7.33 -9.25 13.83
C MET A 172 8.50 -8.30 13.60
N VAL A 173 9.28 -7.97 14.65
CA VAL A 173 10.51 -7.19 14.51
C VAL A 173 11.48 -7.89 13.56
N ASP A 174 11.73 -9.19 13.74
CA ASP A 174 12.61 -9.98 12.87
C ASP A 174 12.12 -10.01 11.42
N LYS A 175 10.82 -10.22 11.19
CA LYS A 175 10.21 -10.25 9.85
C LYS A 175 10.20 -8.88 9.17
N LEU A 176 10.13 -7.78 9.94
CA LEU A 176 10.14 -6.42 9.41
C LEU A 176 11.55 -5.92 9.05
N GLY A 177 12.59 -6.45 9.70
CA GLY A 177 14.00 -6.13 9.42
C GLY A 177 14.35 -6.15 7.93
N PRO A 178 14.08 -7.26 7.20
CA PRO A 178 14.34 -7.34 5.77
C PRO A 178 13.62 -6.29 4.92
N TYR A 179 12.40 -5.86 5.28
CA TYR A 179 11.70 -4.80 4.57
C TYR A 179 12.38 -3.44 4.78
N ALA A 180 12.80 -3.17 6.02
CA ALA A 180 13.54 -1.95 6.34
C ALA A 180 14.91 -1.93 5.65
N ASP A 181 15.63 -3.05 5.63
CA ASP A 181 16.92 -3.20 4.93
C ASP A 181 16.78 -3.06 3.41
N ALA A 182 15.66 -3.55 2.85
CA ALA A 182 15.32 -3.34 1.45
C ALA A 182 15.08 -1.85 1.12
N GLY A 183 14.86 -1.00 2.11
CA GLY A 183 14.67 0.44 1.94
C GLY A 183 13.21 0.86 1.82
N ILE A 184 12.28 0.05 2.35
CA ILE A 184 10.89 0.48 2.53
C ILE A 184 10.84 1.56 3.62
N ASP A 185 10.15 2.65 3.34
CA ASP A 185 10.06 3.81 4.24
C ASP A 185 8.90 3.67 5.23
N GLU A 186 7.82 3.01 4.81
CA GLU A 186 6.59 2.89 5.59
C GLU A 186 5.96 1.50 5.41
N ILE A 187 5.47 0.92 6.51
CA ILE A 187 4.66 -0.31 6.49
C ILE A 187 3.22 0.05 6.86
N ILE A 188 2.28 -0.35 6.00
CA ILE A 188 0.85 -0.19 6.23
C ILE A 188 0.30 -1.55 6.69
N PHE A 189 -0.06 -1.66 7.97
CA PHE A 189 -0.66 -2.86 8.53
C PHE A 189 -2.15 -2.94 8.19
N ASN A 190 -2.51 -3.88 7.32
CA ASN A 190 -3.90 -4.26 7.09
C ASN A 190 -4.31 -5.30 8.13
N MET A 191 -5.08 -4.89 9.12
CA MET A 191 -5.51 -5.75 10.22
C MET A 191 -6.97 -6.19 10.10
N ASN A 192 -7.65 -5.84 9.00
CA ASN A 192 -9.07 -6.07 8.82
C ASN A 192 -9.37 -7.47 8.26
N ILE A 193 -9.03 -8.48 9.04
CA ILE A 193 -9.23 -9.91 8.68
C ILE A 193 -10.47 -10.52 9.35
N GLY A 194 -11.38 -9.71 9.91
CA GLY A 194 -12.57 -10.19 10.60
C GLY A 194 -12.39 -10.45 12.10
N THR A 195 -11.36 -9.86 12.72
CA THR A 195 -11.20 -9.82 14.18
C THR A 195 -12.16 -8.84 14.83
N THR A 196 -12.37 -8.96 16.15
CA THR A 196 -13.15 -7.96 16.89
C THR A 196 -12.40 -6.64 16.99
N GLN A 197 -13.13 -5.54 17.20
CA GLN A 197 -12.54 -4.22 17.40
C GLN A 197 -11.55 -4.20 18.58
N SER A 198 -11.91 -4.85 19.69
CA SER A 198 -11.04 -4.89 20.89
C SER A 198 -9.71 -5.56 20.58
N GLU A 199 -9.72 -6.72 19.90
CA GLU A 199 -8.49 -7.41 19.54
C GLU A 199 -7.64 -6.57 18.58
N THR A 200 -8.26 -5.86 17.64
CA THR A 200 -7.52 -4.98 16.72
C THR A 200 -6.86 -3.82 17.46
N LEU A 201 -7.56 -3.20 18.42
CA LEU A 201 -7.00 -2.12 19.23
C LEU A 201 -5.85 -2.61 20.12
N ASP A 202 -6.00 -3.76 20.77
CA ASP A 202 -4.95 -4.37 21.59
C ASP A 202 -3.71 -4.67 20.72
N ALA A 203 -3.93 -5.19 19.50
CA ALA A 203 -2.86 -5.49 18.57
C ALA A 203 -2.15 -4.21 18.06
N MET A 204 -2.90 -3.13 17.79
CA MET A 204 -2.33 -1.83 17.45
C MET A 204 -1.47 -1.26 18.58
N GLN A 205 -1.96 -1.35 19.83
CA GLN A 205 -1.20 -0.90 21.00
C GLN A 205 0.12 -1.69 21.13
N CYS A 206 0.05 -3.02 21.06
CA CYS A 206 1.23 -3.88 21.16
C CYS A 206 2.24 -3.59 20.03
N ILE A 207 1.80 -3.45 18.78
CA ILE A 207 2.69 -3.04 17.67
C ILE A 207 3.36 -1.69 17.97
N SER A 208 2.60 -0.72 18.48
CA SER A 208 3.12 0.61 18.81
C SER A 208 4.14 0.60 19.94
N GLU A 209 3.95 -0.22 20.97
CA GLU A 209 4.77 -0.24 22.18
C GLU A 209 5.97 -1.19 22.07
N GLU A 210 5.80 -2.32 21.36
CA GLU A 210 6.77 -3.42 21.36
C GLU A 210 7.48 -3.62 20.02
N VAL A 211 6.91 -3.14 18.90
CA VAL A 211 7.50 -3.37 17.57
C VAL A 211 8.09 -2.08 16.99
N MET A 212 7.32 -1.00 16.95
CA MET A 212 7.73 0.27 16.32
C MET A 212 9.05 0.86 16.88
N PRO A 213 9.31 0.84 18.21
CA PRO A 213 10.54 1.44 18.77
C PRO A 213 11.84 0.84 18.21
N HIS A 214 11.82 -0.39 17.72
CA HIS A 214 12.99 -1.04 17.12
C HIS A 214 13.40 -0.46 15.76
N PHE A 215 12.58 0.41 15.16
CA PHE A 215 12.82 1.01 13.84
C PHE A 215 12.99 2.54 13.88
N ASP A 216 12.83 3.18 15.05
CA ASP A 216 12.84 4.64 15.20
C ASP A 216 14.19 5.30 14.89
N ASP A 217 15.32 4.66 15.22
CA ASP A 217 16.65 5.21 14.95
C ASP A 217 16.96 5.32 13.45
N ARG A 218 16.40 4.42 12.64
CA ARG A 218 16.54 4.45 11.16
C ARG A 218 15.74 5.57 10.51
N ARG A 219 14.69 6.05 11.18
CA ARG A 219 13.89 7.22 10.74
C ARG A 219 14.67 8.52 10.97
N ARG A 220 15.43 8.62 12.06
CA ARG A 220 16.25 9.80 12.39
C ARG A 220 17.45 9.98 11.46
N SER A 221 18.06 8.90 10.97
CA SER A 221 19.20 8.97 10.04
C SER A 221 18.85 9.40 8.61
N LYS A 222 17.57 9.35 8.22
CA LYS A 222 17.09 9.80 6.89
C LYS A 222 16.68 11.27 6.85
N VAL A 223 16.55 11.92 8.01
CA VAL A 223 16.08 13.32 8.15
C VAL A 223 17.23 14.27 8.51
N ALA A 224 18.40 13.74 8.88
CA ALA A 224 19.63 14.48 9.14
C ALA A 224 20.55 14.49 7.90
#